data_AF-A0A1Y2MF99-F1
#
_entry.id   AF-A0A1Y2MF99-F1
#
_cell.length_a   1.000
_cell.length_b   1.000
_cell.length_c   1.000
_cell.angle_alpha   90.00
_cell.angle_beta   90.00
_cell.angle_gamma   90.00
#
_symmetry.space_group_name_H-M   'P 1'
#
loop_
_entity.id
_entity.type
_entity.pdbx_description
1 polymer ?
#
loop_
_entity_poly.entity_id
_entity_poly.type
_entity_poly.pdbx_seq_one_letter_code
_entity_poly.pdbx_strand_id
1 'polypeptide(L)'
;MSLLARQTPAWPANNFGQGGSSQPTTTLALSTTFTPPASCALPSQINILPSPGYLIWWNEPVPFPSQTVSDCYPTEFLKSYTSIAPTTLGALGSSIVPAMSPLVCPQNFCTQYVGDNNYIACCPSGYKFATTGVPIVSERPAYGGICYTNIPKGEELTAVMYDSKGSTRQEIWSPSTTGAQGWAHPIDGWAASSATAGCAAKKEESKSTSQTTRSESSQNPLSSAASSTRKKAKNTNGGVIAGAVLGALVGLIAILALVLFLLRRRKRAKEGEAVEQNDDGAHVEGTPIYQKDSDNARVEVSAVRNTELDGRKDYAYEMLVEQPVSEMPAGPDVGRSER
;
A
#
# COMPACT_ATOMS: atom_id res chain seq x y z
N MET A 1 12.21 11.77 -15.76
CA MET A 1 11.89 10.32 -15.78
C MET A 1 10.40 10.18 -16.03
N SER A 2 9.99 9.56 -17.14
CA SER A 2 8.56 9.28 -17.37
C SER A 2 8.18 8.03 -16.56
N LEU A 3 7.63 8.23 -15.36
CA LEU A 3 7.07 7.15 -14.56
C LEU A 3 5.77 6.70 -15.24
N LEU A 4 5.83 5.59 -15.98
CA LEU A 4 4.62 4.94 -16.45
C LEU A 4 3.89 4.38 -15.23
N ALA A 5 2.76 4.99 -14.86
CA ALA A 5 1.88 4.45 -13.83
C ALA A 5 1.44 3.04 -14.28
N ARG A 6 2.04 2.03 -13.65
CA ARG A 6 1.76 0.62 -13.96
C ARG A 6 0.29 0.37 -13.59
N GLN A 7 -0.51 0.03 -14.60
CA GLN A 7 -1.89 -0.40 -14.38
C GLN A 7 -1.89 -1.65 -13.49
N THR A 8 -2.71 -1.58 -12.45
CA THR A 8 -3.09 -2.63 -11.50
C THR A 8 -2.55 -4.03 -11.84
N PRO A 9 -1.57 -4.58 -11.10
CA PRO A 9 -1.53 -6.02 -10.97
C PRO A 9 -2.86 -6.42 -10.32
N ALA A 10 -3.62 -7.32 -10.97
CA ALA A 10 -4.62 -8.08 -10.24
C ALA A 10 -3.89 -8.63 -9.01
N TRP A 11 -4.34 -8.26 -7.81
CA TRP A 11 -3.73 -8.74 -6.58
C TRP A 11 -3.67 -10.26 -6.69
N PRO A 12 -2.49 -10.88 -6.77
CA PRO A 12 -2.43 -12.32 -6.66
C PRO A 12 -3.06 -12.65 -5.31
N ALA A 13 -4.05 -13.54 -5.29
CA ALA A 13 -4.52 -14.13 -4.05
C ALA A 13 -3.32 -14.87 -3.44
N ASN A 14 -2.53 -14.15 -2.65
CA ASN A 14 -1.28 -14.65 -2.15
C ASN A 14 -1.60 -15.74 -1.15
N ASN A 15 -1.14 -16.94 -1.48
CA ASN A 15 -1.04 -18.07 -0.58
C ASN A 15 0.07 -17.74 0.43
N PHE A 16 -0.20 -16.79 1.34
CA PHE A 16 0.67 -16.54 2.49
C PHE A 16 0.70 -17.84 3.27
N GLY A 17 1.79 -18.61 3.09
CA GLY A 17 1.99 -19.87 3.78
C GLY A 17 1.82 -19.64 5.28
N GLN A 18 1.09 -20.55 5.92
CA GLN A 18 0.77 -20.57 7.36
C GLN A 18 2.03 -20.76 8.25
N GLY A 19 3.13 -20.06 7.97
CA GLY A 19 4.22 -19.91 8.92
C GLY A 19 3.69 -19.06 10.07
N GLY A 20 3.43 -19.70 11.21
CA GLY A 20 2.78 -19.11 12.38
C GLY A 20 3.59 -18.01 13.07
N SER A 21 3.82 -16.88 12.40
CA SER A 21 4.09 -15.64 13.12
C SER A 21 2.79 -15.29 13.84
N SER A 22 2.82 -15.39 15.18
CA SER A 22 1.73 -14.91 16.00
C SER A 22 1.55 -13.43 15.71
N GLN A 23 0.51 -13.11 14.94
CA GLN A 23 0.13 -11.72 14.71
C GLN A 23 -0.02 -11.03 16.06
N PRO A 24 0.52 -9.81 16.24
CA PRO A 24 0.39 -9.12 17.50
C PRO A 24 -1.11 -8.90 17.77
N THR A 25 -1.64 -9.65 18.74
CA THR A 25 -2.97 -9.45 19.33
C THR A 25 -3.02 -8.20 20.21
N THR A 26 -1.93 -7.43 20.26
CA THR A 26 -1.81 -6.21 21.03
C THR A 26 -2.87 -5.22 20.57
N THR A 27 -3.86 -5.01 21.43
CA THR A 27 -4.86 -3.96 21.26
C THR A 27 -4.35 -2.68 21.90
N LEU A 28 -4.31 -1.60 21.14
CA LEU A 28 -3.94 -0.28 21.64
C LEU A 28 -5.17 0.62 21.70
N ALA A 29 -5.35 1.36 22.80
CA ALA A 29 -6.50 2.25 22.93
C ALA A 29 -6.33 3.51 22.07
N LEU A 30 -7.34 3.81 21.26
CA LEU A 30 -7.50 5.11 20.59
C LEU A 30 -8.87 5.67 20.95
N SER A 31 -9.04 5.94 22.25
CA SER A 31 -10.32 6.34 22.84
C SER A 31 -10.76 7.76 22.49
N THR A 32 -9.87 8.58 21.94
CA THR A 32 -10.14 9.94 21.47
C THR A 32 -9.90 10.05 19.96
N THR A 33 -10.63 10.95 19.31
CA THR A 33 -10.39 11.27 17.90
C THR A 33 -9.01 11.89 17.75
N PHE A 34 -8.13 11.19 17.04
CA PHE A 34 -6.85 11.76 16.61
C PHE A 34 -7.10 12.80 15.51
N THR A 35 -6.54 14.00 15.70
CA THR A 35 -6.58 15.09 14.73
C THR A 35 -5.19 15.24 14.12
N PRO A 36 -4.95 14.72 12.90
CA PRO A 36 -3.68 14.92 12.24
C PRO A 36 -3.50 16.41 11.88
N PRO A 37 -2.25 16.88 11.72
CA PRO A 37 -1.98 18.19 11.15
C PRO A 37 -2.64 18.37 9.78
N ALA A 38 -2.95 19.62 9.43
CA ALA A 38 -3.61 19.94 8.16
C ALA A 38 -2.83 19.44 6.94
N SER A 39 -1.49 19.37 7.01
CA SER A 39 -0.63 18.81 5.96
C SER A 39 -1.01 17.38 5.59
N CYS A 40 -1.36 16.55 6.56
CA CYS A 40 -1.77 15.16 6.36
C CYS A 40 -3.17 15.00 5.76
N ALA A 41 -3.98 16.05 5.85
CA ALA A 41 -5.35 16.09 5.34
C ALA A 41 -5.44 16.70 3.93
N LEU A 42 -4.33 17.17 3.37
CA LEU A 42 -4.31 17.77 2.03
C LEU A 42 -4.52 16.69 0.98
N PRO A 43 -5.66 16.62 0.26
CA PRO A 43 -5.95 15.61 -0.78
C PRO A 43 -4.95 15.60 -1.95
N SER A 44 -4.00 16.54 -1.95
CA SER A 44 -2.91 16.64 -2.90
C SER A 44 -1.58 16.02 -2.45
N GLN A 45 -1.35 15.63 -1.18
CA GLN A 45 -0.04 15.09 -0.78
C GLN A 45 0.03 13.55 -0.88
N ILE A 46 0.90 13.04 -1.76
CA ILE A 46 1.15 11.60 -1.93
C ILE A 46 2.62 11.27 -1.68
N ASN A 47 2.90 10.05 -1.25
CA ASN A 47 4.23 9.45 -1.21
C ASN A 47 4.40 8.53 -2.42
N ILE A 48 5.48 8.70 -3.17
CA ILE A 48 5.87 7.77 -4.24
C ILE A 48 7.07 6.97 -3.74
N LEU A 49 6.84 5.69 -3.45
CA LEU A 49 7.85 4.79 -2.90
C LEU A 49 8.99 4.52 -3.91
N PRO A 50 10.17 4.08 -3.47
CA PRO A 50 11.27 3.82 -4.39
C PRO A 50 11.02 2.61 -5.31
N SER A 51 11.93 2.44 -6.27
CA SER A 51 12.05 1.23 -7.09
C SER A 51 12.08 -0.03 -6.23
N PRO A 52 11.49 -1.16 -6.68
CA PRO A 52 10.92 -1.40 -8.01
C PRO A 52 9.42 -1.08 -8.14
N GLY A 53 8.75 -0.75 -7.03
CA GLY A 53 7.30 -0.67 -6.99
C GLY A 53 6.73 0.66 -7.47
N TYR A 54 7.41 1.77 -7.18
CA TYR A 54 6.89 3.14 -7.42
C TYR A 54 5.43 3.31 -6.97
N LEU A 55 5.09 2.68 -5.85
CA LEU A 55 3.72 2.66 -5.34
C LEU A 55 3.33 4.05 -4.85
N ILE A 56 2.10 4.45 -5.16
CA ILE A 56 1.55 5.75 -4.78
C ILE A 56 0.72 5.56 -3.51
N TRP A 57 1.21 6.09 -2.40
CA TRP A 57 0.58 5.98 -1.10
C TRP A 57 0.16 7.33 -0.55
N TRP A 58 -0.88 7.30 0.26
CA TRP A 58 -1.37 8.42 1.04
C TRP A 58 -0.76 8.34 2.43
N ASN A 59 0.15 9.27 2.74
CA ASN A 59 0.85 9.32 4.02
C ASN A 59 1.44 7.95 4.40
N GLU A 60 2.24 7.29 3.57
CA GLU A 60 2.84 6.00 3.96
C GLU A 60 3.59 6.14 5.30
N PRO A 61 3.22 5.38 6.37
CA PRO A 61 3.84 5.54 7.67
C PRO A 61 5.35 5.26 7.66
N VAL A 62 5.79 4.30 6.83
CA VAL A 62 7.22 3.95 6.67
C VAL A 62 7.57 3.89 5.19
N PRO A 63 7.77 5.05 4.53
CA PRO A 63 7.96 5.12 3.09
C PRO A 63 9.33 4.60 2.63
N PHE A 64 10.28 4.51 3.56
CA PHE A 64 11.60 3.95 3.36
C PHE A 64 12.04 3.21 4.63
N PRO A 65 12.81 2.11 4.55
CA PRO A 65 13.35 1.47 5.75
C PRO A 65 14.04 2.48 6.67
N SER A 66 13.76 2.44 7.97
CA SER A 66 14.24 3.37 9.00
C SER A 66 13.68 4.81 8.98
N GLN A 67 12.78 5.16 8.06
CA GLN A 67 12.08 6.44 8.08
C GLN A 67 10.63 6.24 8.50
N THR A 68 10.17 6.92 9.54
CA THR A 68 8.76 6.90 9.95
C THR A 68 8.17 8.29 9.84
N VAL A 69 7.08 8.44 9.09
CA VAL A 69 6.30 9.68 9.02
C VAL A 69 5.28 9.66 10.16
N SER A 70 5.61 10.34 11.25
CA SER A 70 4.86 10.19 12.51
C SER A 70 3.58 11.00 12.59
N ASP A 71 3.52 12.13 11.88
CA ASP A 71 2.58 13.18 12.26
C ASP A 71 1.15 12.91 11.75
N CYS A 72 1.00 12.03 10.76
CA CYS A 72 -0.28 11.72 10.13
C CYS A 72 -1.03 10.55 10.78
N TYR A 73 -0.45 9.94 11.80
CA TYR A 73 -1.02 8.78 12.50
C TYR A 73 -0.95 8.96 14.01
N PRO A 74 -1.86 8.32 14.77
CA PRO A 74 -1.72 8.24 16.21
C PRO A 74 -0.39 7.61 16.60
N THR A 75 0.26 8.13 17.64
CA THR A 75 1.57 7.59 18.07
C THR A 75 1.48 6.13 18.53
N GLU A 76 0.34 5.74 19.09
CA GLU A 76 0.00 4.38 19.47
C GLU A 76 -0.01 3.47 18.25
N PHE A 77 -0.61 3.91 17.14
CA PHE A 77 -0.63 3.14 15.90
C PHE A 77 0.79 2.85 15.43
N LEU A 78 1.65 3.87 15.44
CA LEU A 78 3.02 3.78 14.95
C LEU A 78 3.93 2.92 15.83
N LYS A 79 3.69 2.86 17.15
CA LYS A 79 4.49 2.02 18.07
C LYS A 79 4.44 0.54 17.74
N SER A 80 3.35 0.07 17.12
CA SER A 80 3.18 -1.33 16.73
C SER A 80 3.11 -1.52 15.22
N TYR A 81 3.24 -0.44 14.45
CA TYR A 81 3.32 -0.51 13.00
C TYR A 81 4.66 -1.12 12.59
N THR A 82 4.61 -2.18 11.79
CA THR A 82 5.80 -2.76 11.17
C THR A 82 5.62 -2.81 9.67
N SER A 83 6.42 -2.07 8.92
CA SER A 83 6.45 -2.20 7.47
C SER A 83 7.31 -3.39 7.06
N ILE A 84 6.83 -4.10 6.04
CA ILE A 84 7.56 -5.15 5.34
C ILE A 84 7.91 -4.56 3.98
N ALA A 85 9.20 -4.24 3.80
CA ALA A 85 9.68 -3.69 2.55
C ALA A 85 9.34 -4.65 1.39
N PRO A 86 8.98 -4.12 0.20
CA PRO A 86 8.82 -4.94 -0.99
C PRO A 86 10.11 -5.72 -1.24
N THR A 87 10.03 -7.05 -1.31
CA THR A 87 11.20 -7.87 -1.63
C THR A 87 11.34 -8.03 -3.15
N THR A 88 12.56 -8.32 -3.62
CA THR A 88 12.87 -8.54 -5.04
C THR A 88 12.09 -9.71 -5.67
N LEU A 89 11.44 -10.55 -4.87
CA LEU A 89 10.63 -11.69 -5.30
C LEU A 89 9.17 -11.32 -5.63
N GLY A 90 8.86 -10.03 -5.78
CA GLY A 90 7.53 -9.58 -6.21
C GLY A 90 6.48 -9.53 -5.09
N ALA A 91 6.91 -9.62 -3.82
CA ALA A 91 6.04 -9.27 -2.72
C ALA A 91 5.80 -7.76 -2.76
N LEU A 92 4.57 -7.35 -3.04
CA LEU A 92 4.10 -5.99 -2.76
C LEU A 92 4.28 -5.80 -1.26
N GLY A 93 5.06 -4.80 -0.85
CA GLY A 93 5.31 -4.53 0.56
C GLY A 93 4.00 -4.56 1.35
N SER A 94 4.04 -5.17 2.52
CA SER A 94 2.88 -5.34 3.39
C SER A 94 3.17 -4.65 4.71
N SER A 95 2.14 -4.32 5.48
CA SER A 95 2.33 -3.76 6.82
C SER A 95 1.62 -4.62 7.84
N ILE A 96 2.26 -4.82 8.98
CA ILE A 96 1.64 -5.37 10.17
C ILE A 96 1.15 -4.17 10.97
N VAL A 97 -0.17 -4.03 11.07
CA VAL A 97 -0.83 -2.93 11.77
C VAL A 97 -1.48 -3.45 13.07
N PRO A 98 -1.36 -2.71 14.19
CA PRO A 98 -2.05 -3.07 15.42
C PRO A 98 -3.57 -2.96 15.24
N ALA A 99 -4.32 -3.70 16.04
CA ALA A 99 -5.75 -3.45 16.18
C ALA A 99 -5.97 -2.40 17.27
N MET A 100 -6.87 -1.46 17.03
CA MET A 100 -7.18 -0.42 18.01
C MET A 100 -8.42 -0.79 18.83
N SER A 101 -8.44 -0.54 20.14
CA SER A 101 -9.63 -0.78 20.98
C SER A 101 -9.62 0.04 22.29
N PRO A 102 -10.62 0.90 22.54
CA PRO A 102 -11.67 1.27 21.61
C PRO A 102 -11.09 2.06 20.43
N LEU A 103 -11.66 1.88 19.23
CA LEU A 103 -11.33 2.60 18.02
C LEU A 103 -12.37 3.68 17.73
N VAL A 104 -11.91 4.92 17.65
CA VAL A 104 -12.63 6.02 17.01
C VAL A 104 -11.86 6.39 15.74
N CYS A 105 -12.54 6.44 14.58
CA CYS A 105 -11.87 6.84 13.34
C CYS A 105 -11.25 8.24 13.50
N PRO A 106 -9.99 8.46 13.07
CA PRO A 106 -9.38 9.78 13.11
C PRO A 106 -10.16 10.84 12.35
N GLN A 107 -9.86 12.11 12.61
CA GLN A 107 -10.42 13.21 11.83
C GLN A 107 -9.99 13.07 10.36
N ASN A 108 -10.95 13.33 9.45
CA ASN A 108 -10.82 13.11 8.02
C ASN A 108 -10.74 11.63 7.59
N PHE A 109 -11.06 10.69 8.48
CA PHE A 109 -11.30 9.29 8.12
C PHE A 109 -12.79 8.96 8.23
N CYS A 110 -13.20 7.94 7.48
CA CYS A 110 -14.56 7.44 7.46
C CYS A 110 -14.55 5.94 7.75
N THR A 111 -15.57 5.47 8.45
CA THR A 111 -15.78 4.03 8.65
C THR A 111 -16.19 3.43 7.31
N GLN A 112 -15.31 2.66 6.68
CA GLN A 112 -15.59 2.02 5.38
C GLN A 112 -15.96 0.54 5.52
N TYR A 113 -15.66 -0.05 6.68
CA TYR A 113 -16.00 -1.43 7.01
C TYR A 113 -16.61 -1.50 8.40
N VAL A 114 -17.66 -2.30 8.55
CA VAL A 114 -18.27 -2.66 9.83
C VAL A 114 -18.47 -4.17 9.80
N GLY A 115 -17.91 -4.86 10.79
CA GLY A 115 -18.08 -6.29 11.03
C GLY A 115 -18.73 -6.57 12.38
N ASP A 116 -18.67 -7.82 12.79
CA ASP A 116 -19.23 -8.28 14.06
C ASP A 116 -18.48 -7.68 15.26
N ASN A 117 -19.11 -7.73 16.44
CA ASN A 117 -18.54 -7.27 17.71
C ASN A 117 -18.04 -5.81 17.70
N ASN A 118 -18.67 -4.94 16.91
CA ASN A 118 -18.26 -3.54 16.69
C ASN A 118 -16.88 -3.38 16.04
N TYR A 119 -16.38 -4.41 15.35
CA TYR A 119 -15.14 -4.29 14.59
C TYR A 119 -15.35 -3.38 13.37
N ILE A 120 -14.44 -2.43 13.15
CA ILE A 120 -14.50 -1.46 12.06
C ILE A 120 -13.13 -1.28 11.40
N ALA A 121 -13.15 -0.77 10.17
CA ALA A 121 -11.96 -0.22 9.53
C ALA A 121 -12.23 1.21 9.01
N CYS A 122 -11.28 2.08 9.29
CA CYS A 122 -11.30 3.50 8.94
C CYS A 122 -10.35 3.74 7.75
N CYS A 123 -10.85 4.42 6.72
CA CYS A 123 -10.04 4.90 5.59
C CYS A 123 -10.08 6.43 5.51
N PRO A 124 -9.10 7.08 4.87
CA PRO A 124 -9.19 8.51 4.58
C PRO A 124 -10.49 8.87 3.86
N SER A 125 -10.99 10.09 4.07
CA SER A 125 -12.23 10.56 3.46
C SER A 125 -12.13 10.53 1.93
N GLY A 126 -13.15 10.02 1.26
CA GLY A 126 -13.16 9.84 -0.19
C GLY A 126 -12.51 8.55 -0.70
N TYR A 127 -11.81 7.80 0.17
CA TYR A 127 -11.27 6.50 -0.18
C TYR A 127 -12.32 5.41 -0.04
N LYS A 128 -12.22 4.39 -0.89
CA LYS A 128 -12.94 3.13 -0.79
C LYS A 128 -12.10 2.11 -0.03
N PHE A 129 -12.72 1.05 0.45
CA PHE A 129 -12.04 -0.04 1.13
C PHE A 129 -12.19 -1.34 0.35
N ALA A 130 -11.09 -2.08 0.21
CA ALA A 130 -11.07 -3.43 -0.36
C ALA A 130 -10.53 -4.41 0.69
N THR A 131 -11.29 -5.47 0.96
CA THR A 131 -10.83 -6.59 1.79
C THR A 131 -10.01 -7.57 0.95
N THR A 132 -9.25 -8.45 1.61
CA THR A 132 -8.53 -9.57 0.97
C THR A 132 -9.44 -10.73 0.55
N GLY A 133 -10.76 -10.64 0.81
CA GLY A 133 -11.75 -11.68 0.54
C GLY A 133 -11.78 -12.79 1.60
N VAL A 134 -10.62 -13.35 1.96
CA VAL A 134 -10.49 -14.32 3.06
C VAL A 134 -9.66 -13.68 4.17
N PRO A 135 -10.22 -13.55 5.38
CA PRO A 135 -9.49 -12.94 6.49
C PRO A 135 -8.38 -13.88 6.96
N ILE A 136 -7.17 -13.33 7.09
CA ILE A 136 -6.01 -14.07 7.63
C ILE A 136 -6.21 -14.33 9.13
N VAL A 137 -6.87 -13.40 9.82
CA VAL A 137 -7.23 -13.47 11.23
C VAL A 137 -8.75 -13.36 11.32
N SER A 138 -9.41 -14.43 11.78
CA SER A 138 -10.88 -14.51 11.83
C SER A 138 -11.51 -13.38 12.62
N GLU A 139 -10.89 -12.94 13.72
CA GLU A 139 -11.39 -11.85 14.56
C GLU A 139 -11.17 -10.46 13.94
N ARG A 140 -10.33 -10.34 12.90
CA ARG A 140 -10.01 -9.08 12.22
C ARG A 140 -10.28 -9.19 10.72
N PRO A 141 -11.56 -9.20 10.29
CA PRO A 141 -11.90 -9.44 8.90
C PRO A 141 -11.46 -8.35 7.91
N ALA A 142 -11.06 -7.19 8.40
CA ALA A 142 -10.49 -6.09 7.60
C ALA A 142 -8.95 -6.06 7.64
N TYR A 143 -8.31 -6.94 8.42
CA TYR A 143 -6.85 -7.01 8.50
C TYR A 143 -6.24 -7.40 7.15
N GLY A 144 -5.23 -6.66 6.73
CA GLY A 144 -4.61 -6.79 5.40
C GLY A 144 -5.46 -6.18 4.27
N GLY A 145 -6.62 -5.59 4.57
CA GLY A 145 -7.36 -4.78 3.62
C GLY A 145 -6.60 -3.51 3.24
N ILE A 146 -7.07 -2.85 2.18
CA ILE A 146 -6.43 -1.65 1.66
C ILE A 146 -7.47 -0.57 1.35
N CYS A 147 -7.15 0.67 1.70
CA CYS A 147 -7.92 1.82 1.28
C CYS A 147 -7.40 2.30 -0.07
N TYR A 148 -8.28 2.69 -0.97
CA TYR A 148 -7.88 3.15 -2.30
C TYR A 148 -8.76 4.25 -2.86
N THR A 149 -8.18 5.09 -3.70
CA THR A 149 -8.88 6.09 -4.50
C THR A 149 -8.36 6.06 -5.93
N ASN A 150 -9.19 6.49 -6.89
CA ASN A 150 -8.74 6.67 -8.27
C ASN A 150 -8.15 8.08 -8.41
N ILE A 151 -7.03 8.18 -9.12
CA ILE A 151 -6.41 9.46 -9.46
C ILE A 151 -6.67 9.72 -10.96
N PRO A 152 -7.58 10.66 -11.30
CA PRO A 152 -7.79 11.15 -12.66
C PRO A 152 -6.50 11.47 -13.42
N LYS A 153 -6.46 11.11 -14.70
CA LYS A 153 -5.37 11.49 -15.61
C LYS A 153 -5.20 13.01 -15.62
N GLY A 154 -3.96 13.49 -15.44
CA GLY A 154 -3.64 14.91 -15.46
C GLY A 154 -3.98 15.67 -14.18
N GLU A 155 -4.51 15.02 -13.14
CA GLU A 155 -4.65 15.65 -11.82
C GLU A 155 -3.27 15.96 -11.23
N GLU A 156 -3.05 17.19 -10.83
CA GLU A 156 -1.79 17.63 -10.23
C GLU A 156 -1.82 17.39 -8.71
N LEU A 157 -0.92 16.53 -8.26
CA LEU A 157 -0.71 16.19 -6.86
C LEU A 157 0.70 16.59 -6.46
N THR A 158 0.87 17.00 -5.22
CA THR A 158 2.16 17.22 -4.58
C THR A 158 2.73 15.87 -4.14
N ALA A 159 3.71 15.34 -4.86
CA ALA A 159 4.36 14.09 -4.52
C ALA A 159 5.63 14.31 -3.70
N VAL A 160 5.78 13.55 -2.61
CA VAL A 160 7.05 13.30 -1.94
C VAL A 160 7.61 11.99 -2.49
N MET A 161 8.62 12.09 -3.33
CA MET A 161 9.23 10.95 -4.00
C MET A 161 10.45 10.47 -3.22
N TYR A 162 10.53 9.16 -3.01
CA TYR A 162 11.65 8.51 -2.33
C TYR A 162 12.53 7.82 -3.37
N ASP A 163 13.85 8.06 -3.32
CA ASP A 163 14.81 7.32 -4.11
C ASP A 163 15.25 6.01 -3.42
N SER A 164 16.10 5.21 -4.08
CA SER A 164 16.59 3.94 -3.53
C SER A 164 17.49 4.09 -2.29
N LYS A 165 17.92 5.31 -1.96
CA LYS A 165 18.70 5.66 -0.77
C LYS A 165 17.83 6.28 0.34
N GLY A 166 16.53 6.46 0.10
CA GLY A 166 15.60 7.10 1.00
C GLY A 166 15.65 8.62 0.96
N SER A 167 16.39 9.22 0.01
CA SER A 167 16.36 10.68 -0.17
C SER A 167 15.00 11.10 -0.71
N THR A 168 14.49 12.20 -0.19
CA THR A 168 13.18 12.73 -0.58
C THR A 168 13.30 13.92 -1.52
N ARG A 169 12.44 13.99 -2.53
CA ARG A 169 12.20 15.18 -3.34
C ARG A 169 10.72 15.46 -3.44
N GLN A 170 10.32 16.71 -3.25
CA GLN A 170 8.95 17.14 -3.44
C GLN A 170 8.78 17.73 -4.86
N GLU A 171 7.79 17.27 -5.61
CA GLU A 171 7.44 17.84 -6.92
C GLU A 171 5.94 17.77 -7.20
N ILE A 172 5.48 18.58 -8.16
CA ILE A 172 4.15 18.40 -8.73
C ILE A 172 4.20 17.20 -9.67
N TRP A 173 3.36 16.22 -9.40
CA TRP A 173 3.22 15.00 -10.16
C TRP A 173 1.80 14.88 -10.70
N SER A 174 1.66 14.43 -11.95
CA SER A 174 0.35 14.08 -12.50
C SER A 174 0.42 12.76 -13.26
N PRO A 175 -0.61 11.90 -13.13
CA PRO A 175 -0.62 10.62 -13.83
C PRO A 175 -0.78 10.86 -15.34
N SER A 176 0.13 10.27 -16.12
CA SER A 176 0.13 10.34 -17.59
C SER A 176 -0.90 9.41 -18.23
N THR A 177 -1.42 8.43 -17.48
CA THR A 177 -2.38 7.42 -17.93
C THR A 177 -3.62 7.41 -17.05
N THR A 178 -4.71 6.86 -17.58
CA THR A 178 -5.93 6.59 -16.80
C THR A 178 -5.76 5.34 -15.94
N GLY A 179 -6.43 5.32 -14.79
CA GLY A 179 -6.42 4.16 -13.89
C GLY A 179 -5.29 4.20 -12.85
N ALA A 180 -4.62 5.34 -12.67
CA ALA A 180 -3.78 5.56 -11.51
C ALA A 180 -4.61 5.47 -10.23
N GLN A 181 -4.03 4.91 -9.18
CA GLN A 181 -4.69 4.75 -7.89
C GLN A 181 -3.75 5.20 -6.78
N GLY A 182 -4.31 5.88 -5.78
CA GLY A 182 -3.65 6.16 -4.51
C GLY A 182 -4.11 5.15 -3.48
N TRP A 183 -3.17 4.62 -2.71
CA TRP A 183 -3.42 3.62 -1.66
C TRP A 183 -3.24 4.22 -0.28
N ALA A 184 -3.93 3.70 0.73
CA ALA A 184 -3.70 4.07 2.11
C ALA A 184 -3.88 2.86 3.03
N HIS A 185 -3.17 2.86 4.16
CA HIS A 185 -3.38 1.85 5.19
C HIS A 185 -4.70 2.11 5.92
N PRO A 186 -5.58 1.10 6.06
CA PRO A 186 -6.72 1.21 6.97
C PRO A 186 -6.23 1.25 8.41
N ILE A 187 -7.00 1.92 9.27
CA ILE A 187 -6.89 1.78 10.73
C ILE A 187 -8.07 0.94 11.17
N ASP A 188 -7.82 -0.28 11.65
CA ASP A 188 -8.86 -1.23 12.06
C ASP A 188 -8.83 -1.53 13.56
N GLY A 189 -9.94 -2.05 14.07
CA GLY A 189 -10.10 -2.25 15.50
C GLY A 189 -11.57 -2.37 15.92
N TRP A 190 -11.82 -2.29 17.23
CA TRP A 190 -13.17 -2.42 17.80
C TRP A 190 -13.65 -1.08 18.32
N ALA A 191 -14.77 -0.59 17.80
CA ALA A 191 -15.40 0.62 18.31
C ALA A 191 -16.00 0.39 19.71
N ALA A 192 -16.03 1.45 20.52
CA ALA A 192 -16.64 1.42 21.85
C ALA A 192 -18.15 1.09 21.83
N SER A 193 -18.80 1.32 20.69
CA SER A 193 -20.22 1.07 20.46
C SER A 193 -20.46 0.69 19.00
N SER A 194 -21.66 0.22 18.67
CA SER A 194 -22.01 -0.15 17.30
C SER A 194 -21.86 1.03 16.35
N ALA A 195 -20.94 0.87 15.40
CA ALA A 195 -20.64 1.88 14.40
C ALA A 195 -21.47 1.67 13.14
N THR A 196 -21.75 2.75 12.43
CA THR A 196 -22.36 2.72 11.09
C THR A 196 -21.31 3.08 10.05
N ALA A 197 -21.34 2.44 8.89
CA ALA A 197 -20.48 2.83 7.79
C ALA A 197 -20.79 4.26 7.32
N GLY A 198 -19.74 5.01 7.00
CA GLY A 198 -19.83 6.39 6.57
C GLY A 198 -18.82 7.30 7.26
N CYS A 199 -18.77 8.54 6.79
CA CYS A 199 -18.03 9.59 7.47
C CYS A 199 -18.90 10.13 8.60
N ALA A 200 -18.30 10.39 9.77
CA ALA A 200 -18.98 11.22 10.76
C ALA A 200 -19.38 12.51 10.03
N ALA A 201 -20.69 12.81 9.99
CA ALA A 201 -21.14 14.07 9.44
C ALA A 201 -20.30 15.15 10.13
N LYS A 202 -19.61 15.99 9.35
CA LYS A 202 -19.02 17.20 9.91
C LYS A 202 -20.20 17.89 10.55
N LYS A 203 -20.28 17.80 11.87
CA LYS A 203 -21.24 18.58 12.64
C LYS A 203 -20.74 19.97 12.37
N GLU A 204 -21.28 20.60 11.33
CA GLU A 204 -21.08 22.00 11.08
C GLU A 204 -21.43 22.62 12.41
N GLU A 205 -20.40 23.07 13.12
CA GLU A 205 -20.56 23.87 14.30
C GLU A 205 -21.18 25.13 13.73
N SER A 206 -22.51 25.10 13.62
CA SER A 206 -23.33 26.22 13.23
C SER A 206 -23.06 27.23 14.31
N LYS A 207 -22.01 28.03 14.08
CA LYS A 207 -21.69 29.19 14.87
C LYS A 207 -22.93 30.04 14.70
N SER A 208 -23.83 29.93 15.67
CA SER A 208 -25.01 30.75 15.79
C SER A 208 -24.51 32.16 16.08
N THR A 209 -23.97 32.81 15.05
CA THR A 209 -23.83 34.23 15.00
C THR A 209 -25.25 34.75 14.93
N SER A 210 -25.77 35.17 16.08
CA SER A 210 -27.00 35.93 16.20
C SER A 210 -26.84 37.23 15.42
N GLN A 211 -26.99 37.16 14.10
CA GLN A 211 -27.12 38.32 13.23
C GLN A 211 -28.56 38.81 13.35
N THR A 212 -28.74 39.79 14.23
CA THR A 212 -29.89 40.70 14.18
C THR A 212 -29.79 41.46 12.87
N THR A 213 -30.65 41.15 11.88
CA THR A 213 -30.76 41.97 10.67
C THR A 213 -32.23 42.20 10.34
N ARG A 214 -32.56 43.49 10.22
CA ARG A 214 -33.88 44.05 9.94
C ARG A 214 -34.41 43.54 8.60
N SER A 215 -35.72 43.33 8.61
CA SER A 215 -36.57 43.01 7.48
C SER A 215 -36.44 44.03 6.35
N GLU A 216 -36.12 43.55 5.15
CA GLU A 216 -36.43 44.25 3.91
C GLU A 216 -37.05 43.24 2.94
N SER A 217 -38.30 43.50 2.59
CA SER A 217 -39.16 42.67 1.76
C SER A 217 -39.00 43.03 0.28
N SER A 218 -38.74 42.06 -0.59
CA SER A 218 -39.43 41.97 -1.90
C SER A 218 -39.04 40.75 -2.76
N GLN A 219 -40.10 40.02 -3.12
CA GLN A 219 -40.44 39.48 -4.45
C GLN A 219 -39.78 38.20 -5.04
N ASN A 220 -40.69 37.22 -5.23
CA ASN A 220 -40.87 36.24 -6.31
C ASN A 220 -39.75 35.25 -6.70
N PRO A 221 -40.10 33.94 -6.75
CA PRO A 221 -39.53 33.02 -7.73
C PRO A 221 -40.57 32.47 -8.71
N LEU A 222 -40.21 32.61 -9.99
CA LEU A 222 -40.86 32.08 -11.17
C LEU A 222 -40.55 30.57 -11.31
N SER A 223 -41.58 29.79 -11.60
CA SER A 223 -41.51 28.33 -11.79
C SER A 223 -40.66 27.91 -12.99
N SER A 224 -39.94 26.80 -12.89
CA SER A 224 -39.38 26.08 -14.05
C SER A 224 -39.51 24.57 -13.86
N ALA A 225 -40.18 23.97 -14.85
CA ALA A 225 -40.61 22.59 -14.90
C ALA A 225 -39.45 21.61 -15.20
N ALA A 226 -39.38 20.53 -14.43
CA ALA A 226 -38.48 19.41 -14.67
C ALA A 226 -39.13 18.40 -15.64
N SER A 227 -38.45 18.15 -16.75
CA SER A 227 -38.84 17.18 -17.78
C SER A 227 -38.49 15.74 -17.37
N SER A 228 -39.43 14.83 -17.56
CA SER A 228 -39.31 13.41 -17.22
C SER A 228 -38.84 12.59 -18.43
N THR A 229 -37.55 12.25 -18.46
CA THR A 229 -36.97 11.42 -19.52
C THR A 229 -37.22 9.93 -19.22
N ARG A 230 -38.24 9.35 -19.87
CA ARG A 230 -38.53 7.91 -19.84
C ARG A 230 -37.37 7.11 -20.47
N LYS A 231 -36.70 6.28 -19.66
CA LYS A 231 -35.69 5.31 -20.15
C LYS A 231 -36.40 4.14 -20.84
N LYS A 232 -36.23 4.04 -22.17
CA LYS A 232 -36.64 2.86 -22.97
C LYS A 232 -35.78 1.65 -22.58
N ALA A 233 -36.42 0.58 -22.16
CA ALA A 233 -35.80 -0.73 -22.00
C ALA A 233 -35.28 -1.22 -23.35
N LYS A 234 -33.99 -1.59 -23.42
CA LYS A 234 -33.39 -2.24 -24.59
C LYS A 234 -33.42 -3.75 -24.37
N ASN A 235 -34.20 -4.44 -25.19
CA ASN A 235 -34.26 -5.89 -25.25
C ASN A 235 -32.96 -6.39 -25.88
N THR A 236 -32.14 -7.11 -25.10
CA THR A 236 -30.89 -7.70 -25.58
C THR A 236 -31.18 -9.06 -26.23
N ASN A 237 -30.75 -9.20 -27.48
CA ASN A 237 -30.91 -10.43 -28.26
C ASN A 237 -30.05 -11.55 -27.66
N GLY A 238 -30.69 -12.56 -27.07
CA GLY A 238 -30.02 -13.68 -26.37
C GLY A 238 -29.02 -14.47 -27.23
N GLY A 239 -29.05 -14.34 -28.55
CA GLY A 239 -28.11 -15.00 -29.46
C GLY A 239 -26.64 -14.60 -29.27
N VAL A 240 -26.36 -13.37 -28.82
CA VAL A 240 -24.97 -12.91 -28.61
C VAL A 240 -24.36 -13.53 -27.35
N ILE A 241 -25.17 -13.81 -26.32
CA ILE A 241 -24.71 -14.38 -25.06
C ILE A 241 -24.34 -15.86 -25.22
N ALA A 242 -25.07 -16.61 -26.05
CA ALA A 242 -24.78 -18.02 -26.30
C ALA A 242 -23.45 -18.24 -27.06
N GLY A 243 -23.08 -17.34 -27.97
CA GLY A 243 -21.84 -17.46 -28.75
C GLY A 243 -20.55 -17.27 -27.94
N ALA A 244 -20.57 -16.38 -26.95
CA ALA A 244 -19.39 -16.07 -26.14
C ALA A 244 -18.94 -17.25 -25.27
N VAL A 245 -19.88 -18.02 -24.72
CA VAL A 245 -19.58 -19.15 -23.81
C VAL A 245 -18.93 -20.30 -24.56
N LEU A 246 -19.42 -20.63 -25.76
CA LEU A 246 -18.87 -21.71 -26.58
C LEU A 246 -17.44 -21.39 -27.05
N GLY A 247 -17.18 -20.14 -27.42
CA GLY A 247 -15.83 -19.68 -27.79
C GLY A 247 -14.81 -19.78 -26.66
N ALA A 248 -15.22 -19.44 -25.43
CA ALA A 248 -14.34 -19.52 -24.26
C ALA A 248 -13.95 -20.97 -23.92
N LEU A 249 -14.88 -21.92 -24.04
CA LEU A 249 -14.61 -23.34 -23.76
C LEU A 249 -13.60 -23.94 -24.76
N VAL A 250 -13.76 -23.66 -26.06
CA VAL A 250 -12.82 -24.13 -27.08
C VAL A 250 -11.45 -23.46 -26.93
N GLY A 251 -11.43 -22.16 -26.64
CA GLY A 251 -10.19 -21.41 -26.39
C GLY A 251 -9.40 -21.95 -25.18
N LEU A 252 -10.09 -22.28 -24.08
CA LEU A 252 -9.45 -22.84 -22.88
C LEU A 252 -8.76 -24.18 -23.16
N ILE A 253 -9.42 -25.08 -23.90
CA ILE A 253 -8.86 -26.38 -24.27
C ILE A 253 -7.61 -26.22 -25.13
N ALA A 254 -7.62 -25.29 -26.10
CA ALA A 254 -6.47 -25.01 -26.95
C ALA A 254 -5.25 -24.47 -26.15
N ILE A 255 -5.50 -23.58 -25.17
CA ILE A 255 -4.44 -23.04 -24.31
C ILE A 255 -3.84 -24.13 -23.42
N LEU A 256 -4.66 -25.00 -22.81
CA LEU A 256 -4.17 -26.11 -21.98
C LEU A 256 -3.32 -27.10 -22.79
N ALA A 257 -3.72 -27.41 -24.02
CA ALA A 257 -2.94 -28.25 -24.93
C ALA A 257 -1.58 -27.61 -25.28
N LEU A 258 -1.54 -26.30 -25.53
CA LEU A 258 -0.31 -25.56 -25.82
C LEU A 258 0.65 -25.59 -24.62
N VAL A 259 0.15 -25.34 -23.40
CA VAL A 259 0.96 -25.36 -22.17
C VAL A 259 1.56 -26.75 -21.94
N LEU A 260 0.75 -27.81 -22.05
CA LEU A 260 1.24 -29.19 -21.91
C LEU A 260 2.29 -29.55 -22.98
N PHE A 261 2.11 -29.07 -24.21
CA PHE A 261 3.09 -29.27 -25.28
C PHE A 261 4.43 -28.58 -24.97
N LEU A 262 4.42 -27.33 -24.48
CA LEU A 262 5.62 -26.60 -24.11
C LEU A 262 6.33 -27.22 -22.89
N LEU A 263 5.59 -27.72 -21.90
CA LEU A 263 6.15 -28.41 -20.74
C LEU A 263 6.79 -29.75 -21.14
N ARG A 264 6.15 -30.52 -22.03
CA ARG A 264 6.75 -31.75 -22.60
C ARG A 264 8.02 -31.46 -23.38
N ARG A 265 8.04 -30.38 -24.17
CA ARG A 265 9.23 -29.95 -24.92
C ARG A 265 10.38 -29.55 -23.98
N ARG A 266 10.10 -28.83 -22.89
CA ARG A 266 11.14 -28.47 -21.90
C ARG A 266 11.70 -29.66 -21.14
N LYS A 267 10.89 -30.67 -20.80
CA LYS A 267 11.41 -31.86 -20.10
C LYS A 267 12.44 -32.62 -20.93
N ARG A 268 12.21 -32.77 -22.24
CA ARG A 268 13.16 -33.48 -23.13
C ARG A 268 14.51 -32.78 -23.29
N ALA A 269 14.59 -31.47 -23.04
CA ALA A 269 15.87 -30.75 -23.08
C ALA A 269 16.73 -30.97 -21.82
N LYS A 270 16.17 -31.50 -20.73
CA LYS A 270 16.89 -31.71 -19.46
C LYS A 270 17.43 -33.13 -19.27
N GLU A 271 16.97 -34.09 -20.08
CA GLU A 271 17.43 -35.48 -20.00
C GLU A 271 18.70 -35.75 -20.82
N GLY A 272 19.30 -34.70 -21.43
CA GLY A 272 20.52 -34.80 -22.23
C GLY A 272 21.83 -34.39 -21.53
N GLU A 273 21.79 -33.99 -20.26
CA GLU A 273 22.97 -33.48 -19.53
C GLU A 273 23.21 -34.25 -18.22
N ALA A 274 23.38 -35.57 -18.35
CA ALA A 274 23.73 -36.43 -17.22
C ALA A 274 24.61 -37.62 -17.66
N VAL A 275 25.82 -37.36 -18.18
CA VAL A 275 26.96 -38.31 -18.18
C VAL A 275 28.27 -37.52 -18.19
N GLU A 276 28.85 -37.28 -17.01
CA GLU A 276 30.25 -37.54 -16.65
C GLU A 276 30.46 -37.08 -15.19
N GLN A 277 30.19 -37.97 -14.24
CA GLN A 277 30.71 -37.83 -12.88
C GLN A 277 32.03 -38.60 -12.84
N ASN A 278 33.14 -37.85 -12.92
CA ASN A 278 34.44 -38.36 -12.50
C ASN A 278 34.46 -38.40 -10.97
N ASP A 279 34.69 -39.61 -10.50
CA ASP A 279 34.92 -40.01 -9.12
C ASP A 279 36.39 -39.76 -8.82
N ASP A 280 36.69 -38.78 -7.97
CA ASP A 280 38.00 -38.69 -7.31
C ASP A 280 37.81 -38.12 -5.91
N GLY A 281 37.94 -39.03 -4.95
CA GLY A 281 37.71 -38.79 -3.54
C GLY A 281 38.77 -37.90 -2.88
N ALA A 282 38.30 -37.12 -1.90
CA ALA A 282 39.15 -36.62 -0.83
C ALA A 282 38.37 -36.72 0.49
N HIS A 283 38.84 -37.67 1.29
CA HIS A 283 38.47 -37.98 2.66
C HIS A 283 38.63 -36.72 3.53
N VAL A 284 37.54 -36.19 4.10
CA VAL A 284 37.61 -35.21 5.19
C VAL A 284 36.82 -35.72 6.39
N GLU A 285 37.56 -35.71 7.48
CA GLU A 285 37.39 -36.32 8.78
C GLU A 285 36.27 -35.65 9.61
N GLY A 286 35.69 -36.46 10.49
CA GLY A 286 34.43 -36.24 11.20
C GLY A 286 34.29 -34.94 11.97
N THR A 287 33.05 -34.43 11.99
CA THR A 287 32.53 -33.59 13.08
C THR A 287 31.31 -34.27 13.71
N PRO A 288 31.21 -34.34 15.05
CA PRO A 288 30.16 -35.06 15.74
C PRO A 288 28.82 -34.31 15.69
N ILE A 289 27.76 -35.04 15.37
CA ILE A 289 26.38 -34.57 15.41
C ILE A 289 25.92 -34.51 16.86
N TYR A 290 25.70 -33.30 17.38
CA TYR A 290 24.97 -33.09 18.63
C TYR A 290 23.47 -33.09 18.35
N GLN A 291 22.82 -34.18 18.73
CA GLN A 291 21.36 -34.28 18.83
C GLN A 291 20.94 -33.62 20.15
N LYS A 292 20.18 -32.52 20.09
CA LYS A 292 19.66 -31.83 21.26
C LYS A 292 18.18 -32.15 21.42
N ASP A 293 17.89 -33.10 22.30
CA ASP A 293 16.57 -33.29 22.89
C ASP A 293 16.26 -32.07 23.77
N SER A 294 15.04 -31.55 23.63
CA SER A 294 14.55 -30.41 24.42
C SER A 294 13.36 -30.87 25.25
N ASP A 295 13.65 -31.28 26.48
CA ASP A 295 12.72 -31.23 27.61
C ASP A 295 13.37 -30.44 28.76
N ASN A 296 12.53 -29.65 29.41
CA ASN A 296 12.72 -28.91 30.67
C ASN A 296 13.56 -27.62 30.67
N ALA A 297 12.80 -26.53 30.81
CA ALA A 297 12.88 -25.50 31.84
C ALA A 297 14.25 -25.04 32.34
N ARG A 298 14.46 -23.71 32.36
CA ARG A 298 14.59 -22.91 33.59
C ARG A 298 15.04 -21.49 33.25
N VAL A 299 14.30 -20.54 33.81
CA VAL A 299 14.62 -19.11 33.89
C VAL A 299 15.93 -18.93 34.65
N GLU A 300 16.94 -18.29 34.07
CA GLU A 300 17.87 -17.41 34.80
C GLU A 300 18.24 -16.19 33.94
N VAL A 301 18.03 -15.03 34.56
CA VAL A 301 18.42 -13.69 34.14
C VAL A 301 19.91 -13.53 34.41
N SER A 302 20.71 -13.07 33.43
CA SER A 302 21.93 -12.27 33.70
C SER A 302 22.54 -11.64 32.44
N ALA A 303 22.77 -10.34 32.58
CA ALA A 303 23.88 -9.53 32.07
C ALA A 303 24.27 -9.63 30.57
N VAL A 304 23.91 -8.55 29.88
CA VAL A 304 24.49 -8.09 28.61
C VAL A 304 26.02 -8.07 28.69
N ARG A 305 26.66 -8.92 27.88
CA ARG A 305 28.09 -8.85 27.58
C ARG A 305 28.22 -8.44 26.13
N ASN A 306 28.76 -7.24 25.91
CA ASN A 306 29.15 -6.75 24.60
C ASN A 306 30.14 -7.74 23.98
N THR A 307 29.81 -8.27 22.82
CA THR A 307 30.75 -9.07 22.03
C THR A 307 31.05 -8.30 20.76
N GLU A 308 32.32 -7.90 20.63
CA GLU A 308 32.94 -7.31 19.46
C GLU A 308 32.64 -8.15 18.20
N LEU A 309 32.18 -7.48 17.15
CA LEU A 309 32.12 -8.04 15.81
C LEU A 309 33.42 -7.70 15.10
N ASP A 310 34.32 -8.68 15.08
CA ASP A 310 35.56 -8.66 14.31
C ASP A 310 35.30 -9.23 12.90
N GLY A 311 35.81 -8.51 11.89
CA GLY A 311 36.36 -9.13 10.69
C GLY A 311 35.45 -9.49 9.51
N ARG A 312 35.47 -8.58 8.52
CA ARG A 312 35.97 -8.85 7.14
C ARG A 312 34.99 -9.45 6.11
N LYS A 313 34.63 -8.66 5.10
CA LYS A 313 35.29 -8.65 3.76
C LYS A 313 34.67 -7.56 2.88
N ASP A 314 35.48 -6.52 2.66
CA ASP A 314 35.27 -5.50 1.63
C ASP A 314 35.27 -6.13 0.24
N TYR A 315 34.20 -5.89 -0.52
CA TYR A 315 34.23 -5.97 -1.97
C TYR A 315 34.16 -4.53 -2.50
N ALA A 316 35.33 -3.90 -2.62
CA ALA A 316 35.48 -2.66 -3.36
C ALA A 316 35.38 -2.99 -4.86
N TYR A 317 34.26 -2.64 -5.49
CA TYR A 317 34.21 -2.46 -6.94
C TYR A 317 34.59 -1.00 -7.23
N GLU A 318 35.85 -0.78 -7.61
CA GLU A 318 36.25 0.47 -8.24
C GLU A 318 35.64 0.51 -9.66
N MET A 319 34.57 1.29 -9.84
CA MET A 319 34.17 1.74 -11.18
C MET A 319 34.79 3.11 -11.42
N LEU A 320 35.94 3.13 -12.08
CA LEU A 320 36.47 4.30 -12.75
C LEU A 320 35.54 4.64 -13.93
N VAL A 321 34.71 5.65 -13.75
CA VAL A 321 34.08 6.37 -14.86
C VAL A 321 34.57 7.81 -14.77
N GLU A 322 35.61 8.11 -15.54
CA GLU A 322 35.92 9.49 -15.90
C GLU A 322 34.77 10.03 -16.77
N GLN A 323 34.00 10.97 -16.23
CA GLN A 323 33.14 11.82 -17.04
C GLN A 323 33.85 13.15 -17.30
N PRO A 324 33.87 13.63 -18.56
CA PRO A 324 34.38 14.96 -18.86
C PRO A 324 33.45 16.03 -18.26
N VAL A 325 34.06 16.97 -17.56
CA VAL A 325 33.41 18.17 -17.02
C VAL A 325 32.96 19.03 -18.20
N SER A 326 31.66 19.10 -18.44
CA SER A 326 31.09 20.08 -19.36
C SER A 326 31.01 21.41 -18.64
N GLU A 327 31.94 22.32 -18.94
CA GLU A 327 31.88 23.71 -18.50
C GLU A 327 30.60 24.36 -19.03
N MET A 328 29.80 24.94 -18.13
CA MET A 328 28.70 25.83 -18.51
C MET A 328 29.26 27.23 -18.81
N PRO A 329 28.80 27.91 -19.88
CA PRO A 329 29.22 29.27 -20.17
C PRO A 329 28.75 30.25 -19.07
N ALA A 330 29.64 31.14 -18.68
CA ALA A 330 29.38 32.23 -17.76
C ALA A 330 28.19 33.08 -18.26
N GLY A 331 27.19 33.25 -17.39
CA GLY A 331 26.06 34.14 -17.65
C GLY A 331 26.50 35.61 -17.69
N PRO A 332 25.77 36.47 -18.42
CA PRO A 332 26.13 37.87 -18.60
C PRO A 332 26.01 38.67 -17.29
N ASP A 333 27.06 39.44 -17.04
CA ASP A 333 27.24 40.39 -15.94
C ASP A 333 26.14 41.47 -16.00
N VAL A 334 25.28 41.51 -14.98
CA VAL A 334 24.22 42.52 -14.89
C VAL A 334 24.82 43.80 -14.31
N GLY A 335 25.18 44.69 -15.22
CA GLY A 335 25.67 46.04 -14.92
C GLY A 335 24.71 46.83 -14.03
N ARG A 336 25.27 47.23 -12.88
CA ARG A 336 24.81 48.26 -11.96
C ARG A 336 24.59 49.60 -12.70
N SER A 337 23.35 50.05 -12.79
CA SER A 337 23.01 51.41 -13.23
C SER A 337 22.62 52.24 -12.01
N GLU A 338 23.55 53.06 -11.53
CA GLU A 338 23.26 54.19 -10.65
C GLU A 338 22.72 55.34 -11.51
N ARG A 339 21.49 55.77 -11.22
CA ARG A 339 21.00 57.16 -11.31
C ARG A 339 19.88 57.36 -10.32
#